data_AF-A0A950EAZ3-F1
#
_entry.id   AF-A0A950EAZ3-F1
#
_cell.length_a   1.000
_cell.length_b   1.000
_cell.length_c   1.000
_cell.angle_alpha   90.00
_cell.angle_beta   90.00
_cell.angle_gamma   90.00
#
_symmetry.space_group_name_H-M   'P 1'
#
loop_
_entity.id
_entity.type
_entity.pdbx_description
1 polymer ?
#
loop_
_entity_poly.entity_id
_entity_poly.type
_entity_poly.pdbx_seq_one_letter_code
_entity_poly.pdbx_strand_id
1 'polypeptide(L)'
;MKKIIVLAVTLALSQAIPAFAGPEEKAVVPPPPPPPCPSFFRPNEFDIGAFATWAPFTGISGQGSPRGWGGGLDLEYWFPWKYAGVRFEGTGMSVHGGGFTTTVQAFPGLDLPRRTVNVPSWSTGAGTITAQGELRLPLDDFWCGVHLAPYVFGGFGGI
;
A
#
# COMPACT_ATOMS: atom_id res chain seq x y z
N MET A 1 -63.60 -46.71 50.86
CA MET A 1 -64.07 -46.13 49.58
C MET A 1 -63.42 -44.78 49.25
N LYS A 2 -63.49 -43.74 50.10
CA LYS A 2 -62.91 -42.41 49.82
C LYS A 2 -61.39 -42.40 49.52
N LYS A 3 -60.59 -43.22 50.20
CA LYS A 3 -59.12 -43.29 50.01
C LYS A 3 -58.69 -43.93 48.68
N ILE A 4 -59.52 -44.84 48.14
CA ILE A 4 -59.23 -45.56 46.89
C ILE A 4 -59.48 -44.63 45.69
N ILE A 5 -60.51 -43.78 45.77
CA ILE A 5 -60.83 -42.79 44.72
C ILE A 5 -59.72 -41.74 44.62
N VAL A 6 -59.20 -41.26 45.76
CA VAL A 6 -58.11 -40.28 45.77
C VAL A 6 -56.86 -40.85 45.08
N LEU A 7 -56.47 -42.09 45.42
CA LEU A 7 -55.29 -42.74 44.84
C LEU A 7 -55.42 -42.96 43.32
N ALA A 8 -56.62 -43.32 42.85
CA ALA A 8 -56.87 -43.53 41.43
C ALA A 8 -56.78 -42.22 40.63
N VAL A 9 -57.25 -41.10 41.19
CA VAL A 9 -57.19 -39.78 40.56
C VAL A 9 -55.75 -39.27 40.50
N THR A 10 -54.94 -39.45 41.55
CA THR A 10 -53.51 -39.06 41.51
C THR A 10 -52.70 -39.86 40.50
N LEU A 11 -52.97 -41.18 40.38
CA LEU A 11 -52.29 -42.04 39.41
C LEU A 11 -52.62 -41.65 37.97
N ALA A 12 -53.89 -41.30 37.70
CA ALA A 12 -54.34 -40.88 36.37
C ALA A 12 -53.74 -39.51 35.98
N LEU A 13 -53.63 -38.57 36.91
CA LEU A 13 -53.06 -37.25 36.65
C LEU A 13 -51.53 -37.27 36.45
N SER A 14 -50.81 -38.23 37.05
CA SER A 14 -49.35 -38.32 36.85
C SER A 14 -48.95 -38.79 35.45
N GLN A 15 -49.86 -39.46 34.73
CA GLN A 15 -49.64 -39.97 33.37
C GLN A 15 -49.92 -38.90 32.29
N ALA A 16 -50.52 -37.77 32.65
CA ALA A 16 -50.89 -36.70 31.72
C ALA A 16 -49.78 -35.67 31.47
N ILE A 17 -48.69 -35.69 32.26
CA ILE A 17 -47.59 -34.71 32.18
C ILE A 17 -46.72 -34.86 30.90
N PRO A 18 -46.38 -36.06 30.40
CA PRO A 18 -45.52 -36.15 29.20
C PRO A 18 -46.24 -35.85 27.88
N ALA A 19 -47.58 -35.74 27.87
CA ALA A 19 -48.35 -35.52 26.63
C ALA A 19 -48.40 -34.05 26.16
N PHE A 20 -47.95 -33.10 26.98
CA PHE A 20 -47.88 -31.66 26.64
C PHE A 20 -46.47 -31.17 26.31
N ALA A 21 -45.45 -32.02 26.46
CA ALA A 21 -44.09 -31.75 26.03
C ALA A 21 -43.94 -32.21 24.56
N GLY A 22 -44.40 -31.39 23.63
CA GLY A 22 -44.17 -31.62 22.19
C GLY A 22 -42.68 -31.83 21.90
N PRO A 23 -42.33 -32.54 20.81
CA PRO A 23 -40.93 -32.76 20.46
C PRO A 23 -40.23 -31.41 20.26
N GLU A 24 -39.27 -31.11 21.12
CA GLU A 24 -38.36 -29.99 20.91
C GLU A 24 -37.44 -30.36 19.73
N GLU A 25 -37.87 -30.04 18.51
CA GLU A 25 -36.95 -29.90 17.40
C GLU A 25 -36.03 -28.74 17.75
N LYS A 26 -34.83 -29.06 18.27
CA LYS A 26 -33.72 -28.12 18.24
C LYS A 26 -33.50 -27.77 16.77
N ALA A 27 -34.06 -26.66 16.34
CA ALA A 27 -33.65 -26.00 15.12
C ALA A 27 -32.14 -25.79 15.25
N VAL A 28 -31.37 -26.65 14.57
CA VAL A 28 -29.93 -26.45 14.40
C VAL A 28 -29.83 -25.24 13.51
N VAL A 29 -29.86 -24.05 14.13
CA VAL A 29 -29.49 -22.82 13.46
C VAL A 29 -28.07 -23.06 13.00
N PRO A 30 -27.80 -23.11 11.68
CA PRO A 30 -26.44 -23.28 11.19
C PRO A 30 -25.60 -22.17 11.85
N PRO A 31 -24.41 -22.50 12.39
CA PRO A 31 -23.56 -21.48 12.98
C PRO A 31 -23.41 -20.34 11.98
N PRO A 32 -23.49 -19.08 12.43
CA PRO A 32 -23.32 -17.95 11.53
C PRO A 32 -22.01 -18.15 10.75
N PRO A 33 -22.00 -17.85 9.44
CA PRO A 33 -20.79 -17.99 8.65
C PRO A 33 -19.63 -17.30 9.38
N PRO A 34 -18.43 -17.90 9.40
CA PRO A 34 -17.30 -17.27 10.04
C PRO A 34 -17.16 -15.85 9.47
N PRO A 35 -16.94 -14.84 10.35
CA PRO A 35 -16.83 -13.48 9.88
C PRO A 35 -15.77 -13.43 8.78
N PRO A 36 -16.02 -12.69 7.68
CA PRO A 36 -15.02 -12.51 6.65
C PRO A 36 -13.74 -12.05 7.31
N CYS A 37 -12.61 -12.59 6.84
CA CYS A 37 -11.33 -12.28 7.44
C CYS A 37 -11.13 -10.76 7.46
N PRO A 38 -10.67 -10.18 8.59
CA PRO A 38 -10.48 -8.74 8.69
C PRO A 38 -9.53 -8.29 7.57
N SER A 39 -10.07 -7.55 6.60
CA SER A 39 -9.31 -6.98 5.49
C SER A 39 -8.55 -5.77 6.02
N PHE A 40 -7.23 -5.83 5.96
CA PHE A 40 -6.35 -4.70 6.28
C PHE A 40 -6.49 -3.61 5.21
N PHE A 41 -6.59 -4.00 3.94
CA PHE A 41 -6.81 -3.08 2.83
C PHE A 41 -8.28 -2.70 2.73
N ARG A 42 -8.58 -1.40 2.64
CA ARG A 42 -9.96 -0.89 2.72
C ARG A 42 -10.41 -0.21 1.44
N PRO A 43 -11.72 -0.25 1.14
CA PRO A 43 -12.31 0.59 0.10
C PRO A 43 -12.39 2.04 0.57
N ASN A 44 -12.26 3.00 -0.35
CA ASN A 44 -12.25 4.43 -0.05
C ASN A 44 -11.13 4.85 0.93
N GLU A 45 -9.97 4.24 0.77
CA GLU A 45 -8.81 4.47 1.63
C GLU A 45 -7.92 5.56 1.04
N PHE A 46 -7.42 6.44 1.90
CA PHE A 46 -6.39 7.42 1.57
C PHE A 46 -5.09 7.02 2.25
N ASP A 47 -4.03 6.96 1.47
CA ASP A 47 -2.69 6.67 1.93
C ASP A 47 -1.76 7.85 1.62
N ILE A 48 -0.77 8.08 2.49
CA ILE A 48 0.25 9.10 2.34
C ILE A 48 1.62 8.48 2.54
N GLY A 49 2.49 8.66 1.56
CA GLY A 49 3.86 8.14 1.57
C GLY A 49 4.88 9.28 1.62
N ALA A 50 6.03 8.96 2.20
CA ALA A 50 7.22 9.80 2.16
C ALA A 50 8.43 8.92 1.87
N PHE A 51 9.32 9.39 1.02
CA PHE A 51 10.53 8.65 0.67
C PHE A 51 11.73 9.57 0.53
N ALA A 52 12.91 8.96 0.64
CA ALA A 52 14.18 9.59 0.35
C ALA A 52 14.92 8.75 -0.69
N THR A 53 15.67 9.41 -1.54
CA THR A 53 16.44 8.75 -2.61
C THR A 53 17.82 9.35 -2.74
N TRP A 54 18.75 8.48 -3.12
CA TRP A 54 20.10 8.85 -3.52
C TRP A 54 20.38 8.21 -4.87
N ALA A 55 20.91 9.00 -5.80
CA ALA A 55 21.23 8.51 -7.14
C ALA A 55 22.61 9.01 -7.61
N PRO A 56 23.48 8.11 -8.11
CA PRO A 56 24.67 8.49 -8.85
C PRO A 56 24.33 8.72 -10.33
N PHE A 57 24.79 9.81 -10.92
CA PHE A 57 24.59 10.12 -12.33
C PHE A 57 25.80 9.69 -13.16
N THR A 58 25.94 8.38 -13.36
CA THR A 58 27.14 7.75 -13.95
C THR A 58 27.33 7.98 -15.45
N GLY A 59 26.35 8.55 -16.14
CA GLY A 59 26.41 8.87 -17.58
C GLY A 59 26.96 10.25 -17.93
N ILE A 60 27.21 11.12 -16.94
CA ILE A 60 27.70 12.48 -17.16
C ILE A 60 29.22 12.48 -17.01
N SER A 61 29.93 12.10 -18.08
CA SER A 61 31.40 12.07 -18.11
C SER A 61 31.99 13.48 -18.07
N GLY A 62 32.94 13.73 -17.16
CA GLY A 62 33.72 14.98 -17.11
C GLY A 62 33.33 15.98 -16.02
N GLN A 63 32.26 15.75 -15.25
CA GLN A 63 31.75 16.69 -14.22
C GLN A 63 31.90 16.20 -12.76
N GLY A 64 33.01 15.54 -12.43
CA GLY A 64 33.31 15.17 -11.05
C GLY A 64 32.29 14.22 -10.39
N SER A 65 31.72 13.30 -11.19
CA SER A 65 30.75 12.27 -10.78
C SER A 65 29.55 12.84 -10.02
N PRO A 66 28.58 13.44 -10.74
CA PRO A 66 27.43 14.05 -10.10
C PRO A 66 26.61 13.04 -9.29
N ARG A 67 26.13 13.48 -8.13
CA ARG A 67 25.29 12.68 -7.23
C ARG A 67 24.13 13.52 -6.72
N GLY A 68 22.97 12.89 -6.57
CA GLY A 68 21.76 13.52 -6.07
C GLY A 68 21.35 12.96 -4.73
N TRP A 69 20.88 13.84 -3.84
CA TRP A 69 20.06 13.45 -2.69
C TRP A 69 18.71 14.15 -2.81
N GLY A 70 17.65 13.43 -2.51
CA GLY A 70 16.31 13.95 -2.64
C GLY A 70 15.30 13.04 -1.97
N GLY A 71 14.07 13.20 -2.38
CA GLY A 71 12.94 12.47 -1.85
C GLY A 71 11.65 13.06 -2.36
N GLY A 72 10.56 12.61 -1.78
CA GLY A 72 9.25 13.02 -2.21
C GLY A 72 8.18 12.64 -1.21
N LEU A 73 6.98 13.08 -1.57
CA LEU A 73 5.74 12.70 -0.91
C LEU A 73 4.81 12.14 -1.97
N ASP A 74 3.96 11.23 -1.55
CA ASP A 74 2.90 10.72 -2.38
C ASP A 74 1.57 10.68 -1.65
N LEU A 75 0.52 10.87 -2.42
CA LEU A 75 -0.87 10.82 -1.99
C LEU A 75 -1.58 9.80 -2.86
N GLU A 76 -2.23 8.84 -2.22
CA GLU A 76 -2.85 7.71 -2.89
C GLU A 76 -4.29 7.56 -2.42
N TYR A 77 -5.18 7.24 -3.36
CA TYR A 77 -6.58 7.02 -3.09
C TYR A 77 -7.06 5.73 -3.74
N TRP A 78 -7.61 4.84 -2.92
CA TRP A 78 -8.23 3.59 -3.33
C TRP A 78 -9.73 3.75 -3.52
N PHE A 79 -10.22 3.36 -4.70
CA PHE A 79 -11.62 3.44 -5.03
C PHE A 79 -12.51 2.51 -4.14
N PRO A 80 -13.86 2.65 -4.17
CA PRO A 80 -14.78 1.85 -3.32
C PRO A 80 -14.68 0.33 -3.39
N TRP A 81 -13.91 -0.19 -4.32
CA TRP A 81 -13.74 -1.59 -4.66
C TRP A 81 -12.33 -2.07 -4.31
N LYS A 82 -11.50 -1.22 -3.70
CA LYS A 82 -10.15 -1.47 -3.15
C LYS A 82 -9.10 -2.06 -4.10
N TYR A 83 -9.45 -2.52 -5.30
CA TYR A 83 -8.49 -3.12 -6.26
C TYR A 83 -7.85 -2.11 -7.20
N ALA A 84 -8.40 -0.91 -7.28
CA ALA A 84 -7.91 0.15 -8.16
C ALA A 84 -7.79 1.46 -7.40
N GLY A 85 -6.77 2.24 -7.73
CA GLY A 85 -6.47 3.50 -7.10
C GLY A 85 -5.76 4.48 -8.02
N VAL A 86 -5.54 5.68 -7.50
CA VAL A 86 -4.75 6.72 -8.14
C VAL A 86 -3.73 7.25 -7.15
N ARG A 87 -2.51 7.50 -7.61
CA ARG A 87 -1.42 8.07 -6.81
C ARG A 87 -0.84 9.29 -7.50
N PHE A 88 -0.58 10.32 -6.70
CA PHE A 88 0.13 11.53 -7.09
C PHE A 88 1.42 11.59 -6.30
N GLU A 89 2.55 11.63 -7.01
CA GLU A 89 3.87 11.65 -6.41
C GLU A 89 4.58 12.96 -6.78
N GLY A 90 5.04 13.69 -5.77
CA GLY A 90 5.90 14.85 -5.94
C GLY A 90 7.32 14.51 -5.50
N THR A 91 8.27 14.53 -6.43
CA THR A 91 9.68 14.24 -6.16
C THR A 91 10.53 15.49 -6.32
N GLY A 92 11.50 15.69 -5.45
CA GLY A 92 12.53 16.71 -5.56
C GLY A 92 13.91 16.16 -5.20
N MET A 93 14.93 16.58 -5.92
CA MET A 93 16.32 16.22 -5.64
C MET A 93 17.28 17.38 -5.87
N SER A 94 18.33 17.41 -5.07
CA SER A 94 19.47 18.31 -5.26
C SER A 94 20.64 17.52 -5.83
N VAL A 95 21.02 17.86 -7.06
CA VAL A 95 22.12 17.24 -7.80
C VAL A 95 23.38 18.08 -7.63
N HIS A 96 24.46 17.44 -7.21
CA HIS A 96 25.74 18.08 -6.96
C HIS A 96 26.81 17.48 -7.86
N GLY A 97 27.51 18.32 -8.62
CA GLY A 97 28.69 17.95 -9.41
C GLY A 97 29.97 18.46 -8.76
N GLY A 98 30.99 17.60 -8.70
CA GLY A 98 32.32 17.99 -8.24
C GLY A 98 33.02 18.92 -9.23
N GLY A 99 33.70 19.95 -8.73
CA GLY A 99 34.59 20.76 -9.55
C GLY A 99 35.72 19.94 -10.16
N PHE A 100 36.21 20.37 -11.33
CA PHE A 100 37.29 19.71 -12.04
C PHE A 100 38.19 20.72 -12.75
N THR A 101 39.43 20.34 -12.98
CA THR A 101 40.40 21.14 -13.72
C THR A 101 40.58 20.53 -15.11
N THR A 102 40.48 21.34 -16.15
CA THR A 102 40.69 20.92 -17.54
C THR A 102 41.59 21.91 -18.28
N THR A 103 42.21 21.46 -19.36
CA THR A 103 43.04 22.32 -20.22
C THR A 103 42.32 22.51 -21.55
N VAL A 104 42.04 23.76 -21.90
CA VAL A 104 41.33 24.11 -23.15
C VAL A 104 42.26 24.87 -24.10
N GLN A 105 42.10 24.61 -25.39
CA GLN A 105 42.74 25.38 -26.46
C GLN A 105 41.71 26.36 -27.03
N ALA A 106 42.04 27.65 -27.06
CA ALA A 106 41.10 28.70 -27.46
C ALA A 106 40.65 28.56 -28.93
N PHE A 107 41.50 27.99 -29.78
CA PHE A 107 41.23 27.77 -31.20
C PHE A 107 41.57 26.31 -31.55
N PRO A 108 40.56 25.45 -31.70
CA PRO A 108 40.77 24.06 -32.11
C PRO A 108 41.53 24.01 -33.45
N GLY A 109 42.65 23.30 -33.49
CA GLY A 109 43.44 23.11 -34.71
C GLY A 109 44.56 24.11 -34.97
N LEU A 110 44.76 25.11 -34.09
CA LEU A 110 45.92 25.99 -34.12
C LEU A 110 46.79 25.70 -32.89
N ASP A 111 48.09 25.48 -33.08
CA ASP A 111 49.01 25.08 -32.00
C ASP A 111 49.40 26.26 -31.09
N LEU A 112 48.38 26.80 -30.41
CA LEU A 112 48.49 27.89 -29.45
C LEU A 112 48.60 27.35 -28.02
N PRO A 113 49.18 28.15 -27.09
CA PRO A 113 49.27 27.79 -25.68
C PRO A 113 47.90 27.41 -25.11
N ARG A 114 47.84 26.22 -24.50
CA ARG A 114 46.63 25.74 -23.84
C ARG A 114 46.49 26.40 -22.47
N ARG A 115 45.27 26.75 -22.08
CA ARG A 115 44.97 27.37 -20.78
C ARG A 115 44.36 26.35 -19.84
N THR A 116 44.90 26.24 -18.64
CA THR A 116 44.28 25.50 -17.55
C THR A 116 43.13 26.30 -16.96
N VAL A 117 41.96 25.67 -16.87
CA VAL A 117 40.73 26.27 -16.34
C VAL A 117 40.21 25.39 -15.21
N ASN A 118 39.92 26.03 -14.08
CA ASN A 118 39.25 25.39 -12.94
C ASN A 118 37.75 25.62 -13.06
N VAL A 119 37.00 24.52 -13.15
CA VAL A 119 35.54 24.53 -13.11
C VAL A 119 35.11 24.27 -11.67
N PRO A 120 34.39 25.20 -11.02
CA PRO A 120 33.97 25.03 -9.64
C PRO A 120 32.89 23.95 -9.51
N SER A 121 32.71 23.44 -8.29
CA SER A 121 31.57 22.58 -7.95
C SER A 121 30.26 23.34 -8.13
N TRP A 122 29.18 22.62 -8.41
CA TRP A 122 27.85 23.19 -8.62
C TRP A 122 26.78 22.34 -7.94
N SER A 123 25.62 22.95 -7.67
CA SER A 123 24.43 22.29 -7.19
C SER A 123 23.22 22.82 -7.96
N THR A 124 22.29 21.95 -8.32
CA THR A 124 21.02 22.33 -8.95
C THR A 124 19.87 21.50 -8.42
N GLY A 125 18.68 22.09 -8.37
CA GLY A 125 17.45 21.41 -7.99
C GLY A 125 16.76 20.84 -9.24
N ALA A 126 16.23 19.63 -9.11
CA ALA A 126 15.32 19.03 -10.08
C ALA A 126 14.12 18.45 -9.34
N GLY A 127 12.95 18.49 -9.95
CA GLY A 127 11.75 17.89 -9.39
C GLY A 127 10.81 17.42 -10.47
N THR A 128 9.86 16.58 -10.11
CA THR A 128 8.82 16.09 -11.03
C THR A 128 7.55 15.83 -10.25
N ILE A 129 6.42 15.97 -10.93
CA ILE A 129 5.12 15.53 -10.46
C ILE A 129 4.65 14.42 -11.38
N THR A 130 4.29 13.29 -10.79
CA THR A 130 3.79 12.10 -11.50
C THR A 130 2.38 11.78 -11.04
N ALA A 131 1.51 11.48 -11.99
CA ALA A 131 0.19 10.94 -11.73
C ALA A 131 0.12 9.52 -12.31
N GLN A 132 -0.30 8.56 -11.48
CA GLN A 132 -0.37 7.16 -11.87
C GLN A 132 -1.67 6.49 -11.44
N GLY A 133 -2.14 5.57 -12.27
CA GLY A 133 -3.19 4.62 -11.92
C GLY A 133 -2.59 3.34 -11.37
N GLU A 134 -3.25 2.75 -10.40
CA GLU A 134 -2.73 1.60 -9.65
C GLU A 134 -3.78 0.49 -9.59
N LEU A 135 -3.31 -0.75 -9.68
CA LEU A 135 -4.11 -1.94 -9.45
C LEU A 135 -3.43 -2.78 -8.38
N ARG A 136 -4.16 -3.13 -7.31
CA ARG A 136 -3.66 -4.01 -6.23
C ARG A 136 -4.51 -5.27 -6.10
N LEU A 137 -3.85 -6.36 -5.68
CA LEU A 137 -4.50 -7.60 -5.30
C LEU A 137 -4.27 -7.84 -3.79
N PRO A 138 -5.23 -7.50 -2.91
CA PRO A 138 -5.16 -7.81 -1.49
C PRO A 138 -5.14 -9.32 -1.25
N LEU A 139 -4.04 -9.84 -0.69
CA LEU A 139 -3.94 -11.28 -0.38
C LEU A 139 -4.76 -11.66 0.87
N ASP A 140 -5.13 -10.70 1.70
CA ASP A 140 -5.95 -10.91 2.89
C ASP A 140 -7.37 -11.41 2.56
N ASP A 141 -7.84 -11.18 1.33
CA ASP A 141 -9.10 -11.73 0.79
C ASP A 141 -9.05 -13.25 0.57
N PHE A 142 -7.86 -13.80 0.33
CA PHE A 142 -7.67 -15.22 0.02
C PHE A 142 -7.06 -15.98 1.21
N TRP A 143 -6.18 -15.31 1.97
CA TRP A 143 -5.44 -15.89 3.07
C TRP A 143 -5.50 -15.01 4.32
N CYS A 144 -6.22 -15.50 5.31
CA CYS A 144 -6.42 -14.78 6.56
C CYS A 144 -5.08 -14.58 7.30
N GLY A 145 -4.79 -13.33 7.65
CA GLY A 145 -3.55 -12.92 8.33
C GLY A 145 -2.39 -12.54 7.41
N VAL A 146 -2.57 -12.58 6.08
CA VAL A 146 -1.56 -12.11 5.11
C VAL A 146 -1.85 -10.67 4.69
N HIS A 147 -1.14 -9.71 5.27
CA HIS A 147 -1.26 -8.29 4.94
C HIS A 147 -0.27 -7.88 3.84
N LEU A 148 -0.51 -8.40 2.63
CA LEU A 148 0.26 -8.10 1.44
C LEU A 148 -0.68 -7.76 0.31
N ALA A 149 -0.37 -6.71 -0.45
CA ALA A 149 -1.07 -6.40 -1.68
C ALA A 149 -0.05 -6.08 -2.78
N PRO A 150 0.36 -7.08 -3.58
CA PRO A 150 1.10 -6.83 -4.80
C PRO A 150 0.30 -5.87 -5.67
N TYR A 151 1.00 -4.91 -6.25
CA TYR A 151 0.41 -3.90 -7.09
C TYR A 151 1.20 -3.73 -8.39
N VAL A 152 0.49 -3.25 -9.40
CA VAL A 152 1.06 -2.76 -10.65
C VAL A 152 0.59 -1.33 -10.85
N PHE A 153 1.48 -0.49 -11.35
CA PHE A 153 1.21 0.92 -11.54
C PHE A 153 1.65 1.35 -12.94
N GLY A 154 0.96 2.36 -13.48
CA GLY A 154 1.27 2.96 -14.77
C GLY A 154 0.78 4.39 -14.81
N GLY A 155 1.59 5.30 -15.34
CA GLY A 155 1.29 6.72 -15.26
C GLY A 155 2.17 7.57 -16.16
N PHE A 156 1.94 8.87 -16.06
CA PHE A 156 2.72 9.89 -16.76
C PHE A 156 3.14 10.98 -15.76
N GLY A 157 4.30 11.57 -15.99
CA GLY A 157 4.86 12.61 -15.14
C GLY A 157 5.53 13.71 -15.95
N GLY A 158 5.69 14.87 -15.32
CA GLY A 158 6.25 16.08 -15.93
C GLY A 158 7.11 16.89 -14.97
N ILE A 159 7.83 17.85 -15.54
CA ILE A 159 8.67 18.87 -14.88
C ILE A 159 7.94 20.20 -14.88
#